data_AF-A0A970M0I6-F1
#
_entry.id   AF-A0A970M0I6-F1
#
_cell.length_a   1.000
_cell.length_b   1.000
_cell.length_c   1.000
_cell.angle_alpha   90.00
_cell.angle_beta   90.00
_cell.angle_gamma   90.00
#
_symmetry.space_group_name_H-M   'P 1'
#
loop_
_entity.id
_entity.type
_entity.pdbx_description
1 polymer ?
#
loop_
_entity_poly.entity_id
_entity_poly.type
_entity_poly.pdbx_seq_one_letter_code
_entity_poly.pdbx_strand_id
1 'polypeptide(L)' 'MSYSQQKPLNIVAISGGLNAPSKTEALLQTLVERLAKAIPIQIHFIKFSEIAPLLGGAIYRNQLTQ' A
#
# COMPACT_ATOMS: atom_id res chain seq x y z
N MET A 1 -26.52 -24.19 -13.34
CA MET A 1 -26.13 -22.85 -12.85
C MET A 1 -24.61 -22.78 -12.95
N SER A 2 -24.09 -22.06 -13.94
CA SER A 2 -22.64 -21.94 -14.11
C SER A 2 -22.13 -20.94 -13.08
N TYR A 3 -21.36 -21.41 -12.10
CA TYR A 3 -20.59 -20.53 -11.23
C TYR A 3 -19.57 -19.80 -12.10
N SER A 4 -19.81 -18.52 -12.33
CA SER A 4 -18.83 -17.64 -12.97
C SER A 4 -17.51 -17.81 -12.21
N GLN A 5 -16.50 -18.38 -12.86
CA GLN A 5 -15.14 -18.47 -12.33
C GLN A 5 -14.76 -17.09 -11.79
N GLN A 6 -14.68 -16.96 -10.47
CA GLN A 6 -14.46 -15.66 -9.81
C GLN A 6 -13.05 -15.19 -10.18
N LYS A 7 -12.98 -14.33 -11.21
CA LYS A 7 -11.73 -13.73 -11.65
C LYS A 7 -11.10 -12.99 -10.46
N PRO A 8 -9.78 -13.13 -10.22
CA PRO A 8 -9.13 -12.43 -9.12
C PRO A 8 -9.39 -10.93 -9.18
N LEU A 9 -9.73 -10.33 -8.03
CA LEU A 9 -9.96 -8.89 -7.93
C LEU A 9 -8.62 -8.16 -7.82
N ASN A 10 -8.44 -7.12 -8.63
CA ASN A 10 -7.25 -6.26 -8.56
C ASN A 10 -7.42 -5.26 -7.41
N ILE A 11 -6.53 -5.30 -6.42
CA ILE A 11 -6.55 -4.42 -5.25
C ILE A 11 -5.24 -3.63 -5.21
N VAL A 12 -5.34 -2.31 -5.05
CA VAL A 12 -4.20 -1.45 -4.79
C VAL A 12 -4.25 -1.00 -3.34
N ALA A 13 -3.23 -1.38 -2.57
CA ALA A 13 -3.10 -1.04 -1.16
C ALA A 13 -2.04 0.06 -1.02
N ILE A 14 -2.44 1.24 -0.55
CA ILE A 14 -1.56 2.41 -0.45
C ILE A 14 -1.28 2.73 1.01
N SER A 15 0.00 2.71 1.40
CA SER A 15 0.46 3.26 2.68
C SER A 15 0.81 4.74 2.50
N GLY A 16 -0.01 5.63 3.06
CA GLY A 16 0.19 7.09 2.96
C GLY A 16 1.23 7.66 3.93
N GLY A 17 1.90 6.83 4.73
CA GLY A 17 2.97 7.29 5.61
C GLY A 17 4.21 7.67 4.80
N LEU A 18 4.75 8.87 5.04
CA LEU A 18 5.99 9.34 4.42
C LEU A 18 7.25 8.74 5.08
N ASN A 19 7.09 8.11 6.25
CA ASN A 19 8.16 7.57 7.06
C ASN A 19 7.92 6.07 7.29
N ALA A 20 9.01 5.30 7.32
CA ALA A 20 8.99 3.88 7.68
C ALA A 20 9.83 3.65 8.96
N PRO A 21 9.42 2.74 9.86
CA PRO A 21 8.21 1.92 9.82
C PRO A 21 6.92 2.67 10.20
N SER A 22 5.76 2.20 9.72
CA SER A 22 4.44 2.82 9.94
C SER A 22 3.41 1.84 10.53
N LYS A 23 2.67 2.27 11.57
CA LYS A 23 1.54 1.49 12.13
C LYS A 23 0.42 1.27 11.11
N THR A 24 0.19 2.25 10.23
CA THR A 24 -0.80 2.16 9.16
C THR A 24 -0.39 1.10 8.14
N GLU A 25 0.90 1.00 7.82
CA GLU A 25 1.42 -0.02 6.90
C GLU A 25 1.21 -1.44 7.45
N ALA A 26 1.54 -1.67 8.73
CA ALA A 26 1.34 -2.96 9.39
C ALA A 26 -0.16 -3.37 9.43
N LEU A 27 -1.04 -2.40 9.69
CA LEU A 27 -2.50 -2.61 9.64
C LEU A 27 -2.96 -2.95 8.22
N LEU A 28 -2.50 -2.22 7.22
CA LEU A 28 -2.84 -2.43 5.81
C LEU A 28 -2.43 -3.85 5.36
N GLN A 29 -1.22 -4.27 5.73
CA GLN A 29 -0.72 -5.60 5.44
C GLN A 29 -1.60 -6.69 6.08
N THR A 30 -1.96 -6.52 7.35
CA THR A 30 -2.86 -7.46 8.05
C THR A 30 -4.24 -7.57 7.37
N LEU A 31 -4.80 -6.44 6.91
CA LEU A 31 -6.09 -6.43 6.22
C LEU A 31 -6.03 -7.16 4.89
N VAL A 32 -4.99 -6.87 4.10
CA VAL A 32 -4.75 -7.48 2.79
C VAL A 32 -4.54 -8.99 2.93
N GLU A 33 -3.77 -9.44 3.92
CA GLU A 33 -3.57 -10.87 4.22
C GLU A 33 -4.88 -11.58 4.57
N ARG A 34 -5.77 -10.92 5.32
CA ARG A 34 -7.09 -11.49 5.63
C ARG A 34 -8.00 -11.52 4.40
N LEU A 35 -7.95 -10.50 3.54
CA LEU A 35 -8.71 -10.47 2.30
C LEU A 35 -8.24 -11.57 1.33
N ALA A 36 -6.93 -11.79 1.21
CA ALA A 36 -6.36 -12.83 0.34
C ALA A 36 -6.78 -14.25 0.73
N LYS A 37 -7.12 -14.46 2.02
CA LYS A 37 -7.63 -15.74 2.53
C LYS A 37 -9.11 -15.95 2.22
N ALA A 38 -9.88 -14.88 2.02
CA ALA A 38 -11.32 -14.94 1.83
C ALA A 38 -11.74 -14.95 0.36
N ILE A 39 -11.00 -14.24 -0.50
CA ILE A 39 -11.32 -14.05 -1.92
C ILE A 39 -10.05 -14.07 -2.77
N PRO A 40 -10.14 -14.53 -4.04
CA PRO A 40 -9.02 -14.46 -4.97
C PRO A 40 -8.74 -12.99 -5.31
N ILE A 41 -7.53 -12.51 -4.96
CA ILE A 41 -7.11 -11.13 -5.20
C ILE A 41 -5.70 -11.06 -5.78
N GLN A 42 -5.47 -10.06 -6.61
CA GLN A 42 -4.17 -9.65 -7.09
C GLN A 42 -3.85 -8.28 -6.48
N ILE A 43 -2.82 -8.23 -5.63
CA ILE A 43 -2.51 -7.06 -4.82
C ILE A 43 -1.31 -6.32 -5.40
N HIS A 44 -1.40 -5.00 -5.47
CA HIS A 44 -0.27 -4.10 -5.67
C HIS A 44 -0.14 -3.22 -4.42
N PHE A 45 1.01 -3.28 -3.76
CA PHE A 45 1.27 -2.47 -2.56
C PHE A 45 2.14 -1.26 -2.92
N ILE A 46 1.69 -0.06 -2.59
CA ILE A 46 2.42 1.20 -2.84
C ILE A 46 2.73 1.85 -1.50
N LYS A 47 4.02 2.12 -1.24
CA LYS A 47 4.46 2.81 -0.03
C LYS A 47 4.85 4.23 -0.37
N PHE A 48 4.16 5.20 0.24
CA PHE A 48 4.54 6.59 0.06
C PHE A 48 5.92 6.87 0.62
N SER A 49 6.38 6.18 1.68
CA SER A 49 7.75 6.32 2.17
C SER A 49 8.84 6.03 1.11
N GLU A 50 8.54 5.22 0.08
CA GLU A 50 9.47 4.89 -1.00
C GLU A 50 9.42 5.92 -2.15
N ILE A 51 8.24 6.50 -2.42
CA ILE A 51 8.03 7.43 -3.54
C ILE A 51 7.95 8.90 -3.11
N ALA A 52 7.83 9.18 -1.82
CA ALA A 52 7.64 10.53 -1.27
C ALA A 52 8.74 11.51 -1.72
N PRO A 53 10.04 11.15 -1.70
CA PRO A 53 11.09 12.05 -2.20
C PRO A 53 10.92 12.44 -3.68
N LEU A 54 10.23 11.61 -4.47
CA LEU A 54 9.96 11.85 -5.90
C LEU A 54 8.72 12.72 -6.15
N LEU A 55 7.83 12.82 -5.16
CA LEU A 55 6.54 13.53 -5.27
C LEU A 55 6.62 15.02 -4.87
N GLY A 56 7.74 15.46 -4.29
CA GLY A 56 8.06 16.89 -4.16
C GLY A 56 8.64 17.31 -2.82
N GLY A 57 9.72 18.10 -2.89
CA GLY A 57 10.29 18.86 -1.78
C GLY A 57 11.02 18.04 -0.71
N ALA A 58 11.51 18.75 0.29
CA ALA A 58 12.09 18.18 1.50
C ALA A 58 10.98 17.53 2.35
N ILE A 59 10.96 16.20 2.42
CA ILE A 59 10.05 15.42 3.27
C ILE A 59 10.37 15.67 4.76
N TYR A 60 11.64 15.97 5.05
CA TYR A 60 12.12 16.28 6.39
C TYR A 60 12.79 17.66 6.42
N ARG A 61 12.77 18.32 7.59
CA ARG A 61 13.39 19.64 7.77
C ARG A 61 14.88 19.67 7.40
N ASN A 62 15.59 18.55 7.58
CA ASN A 62 17.01 18.42 7.23
C ASN A 62 17.28 18.24 5.73
N GLN A 63 16.25 18.06 4.90
CA GLN A 63 16.35 18.00 3.45
C GLN A 63 16.12 19.37 2.79
N LEU A 64 15.79 20.40 3.59
CA LEU A 64 15.78 21.78 3.12
C LEU A 64 17.24 22.23 2.99
N THR A 65 17.68 22.51 1.75
CA THR A 65 18.92 23.25 1.50
C THR A 65 18.81 24.64 2.15
N GLN A 66 19.88 25.08 2.82
CA GLN A 66 19.95 26.41 3.46
C GLN A 66 19.72 27.55 2.45
#